data_AF-A0A327X1H0-F1
#
_entry.id   AF-A0A327X1H0-F1
#
_cell.length_a   1.000
_cell.length_b   1.000
_cell.length_c   1.000
_cell.angle_alpha   90.00
_cell.angle_beta   90.00
_cell.angle_gamma   90.00
#
_symmetry.space_group_name_H-M   'P 1'
#
loop_
_entity.id
_entity.type
_entity.pdbx_description
1 polymer ?
#
loop_
_entity_poly.entity_id
_entity_poly.type
_entity_poly.pdbx_seq_one_letter_code
_entity_poly.pdbx_strand_id
1 'polypeptide(L)'
;MRKYLSILISFLIGSCVDPYNPPAVTAPNTFLVVDGFLNGAGASTIRLSRTQNLKEISKPPVETRATVLVEGENGSSQPFTEQENGTYTLADGGLQFGQKYRLRIRTAAGRDYQSDYVIIKQTPKIDSVSWRPQDQGLQFYVTTHDPSNQTKYYRWEYAETWEFYSAFFSRIEYLNKAFAYRSENVNHCWQSTKSTGIFVGSSTQLTQDVISNFPLVFISNSASNRLKVRYSLLVKQYALTDEAYEFWQNLKKNTESLGSLFDPQPFQALGNIHGVTDPEETVVGYLSGYSVEEKRIFVHAWELPNWRVPTMYESCTEDTLPLIATREKPSAFEMADAGFVPIDEVLSMSGRIIGYRMSTSYCVDCRASGTNIKPSFW
;
A
#
# COMPACT_ATOMS: atom_id res chain seq x y z
N MET A 1 34.18 47.77 19.89
CA MET A 1 34.18 46.33 19.54
C MET A 1 33.80 45.39 20.68
N ARG A 2 34.06 45.71 21.96
CA ARG A 2 33.71 44.82 23.10
C ARG A 2 32.22 44.81 23.54
N LYS A 3 31.43 45.83 23.18
CA LYS A 3 30.00 45.93 23.56
C LYS A 3 29.03 45.27 22.57
N TYR A 4 29.45 45.04 21.32
CA TYR A 4 28.61 44.41 20.29
C TYR A 4 28.73 42.87 20.28
N LEU A 5 29.81 42.32 20.85
CA LEU A 5 30.00 40.87 20.96
C LEU A 5 29.10 40.23 22.03
N SER A 6 28.72 41.00 23.07
CA SER A 6 27.80 40.53 24.12
C SER A 6 26.33 40.50 23.68
N ILE A 7 25.97 41.20 22.61
CA ILE A 7 24.59 41.22 22.08
C ILE A 7 24.37 40.09 21.06
N LEU A 8 25.43 39.61 20.40
CA LEU A 8 25.33 38.51 19.43
C LEU A 8 25.27 37.12 20.09
N ILE A 9 25.71 36.98 21.34
CA ILE A 9 25.73 35.71 22.07
C ILE A 9 24.39 35.41 22.78
N SER A 10 23.51 36.41 22.95
CA SER A 10 22.24 36.24 23.66
C SER A 10 21.08 35.72 22.80
N PHE A 11 21.30 35.45 21.52
CA PHE A 11 20.27 34.96 20.58
C PHE A 11 20.40 33.46 20.23
N LEU A 12 21.27 32.73 20.95
CA LEU A 12 21.51 31.29 20.79
C LEU A 12 20.86 30.44 21.90
N ILE A 13 19.82 30.95 22.58
CA ILE A 13 19.02 30.11 23.47
C ILE A 13 18.21 29.15 22.60
N GLY A 14 18.76 27.94 22.47
CA GLY A 14 18.17 26.84 21.74
C GLY A 14 16.77 26.52 22.25
N SER A 15 15.78 26.79 21.43
CA SER A 15 14.50 26.10 21.51
C SER A 15 14.67 24.71 20.91
N CYS A 16 15.35 23.81 21.63
CA CYS A 16 15.06 22.40 21.45
C CYS A 16 13.63 22.23 21.96
N VAL A 17 12.68 22.11 21.03
CA VAL A 17 11.35 21.62 21.36
C VAL A 17 11.56 20.17 21.76
N ASP A 18 11.60 19.89 23.06
CA ASP A 18 11.58 18.51 23.53
C ASP A 18 10.29 17.88 23.04
N PRO A 19 10.35 16.79 22.25
CA PRO A 19 9.15 16.08 21.86
C PRO A 19 8.45 15.65 23.14
N TYR A 20 7.25 16.17 23.37
CA TYR A 20 6.41 15.69 24.45
C TYR A 20 6.10 14.22 24.17
N ASN A 21 6.80 13.34 24.89
CA ASN A 21 6.51 11.93 24.91
C ASN A 21 5.55 11.71 26.09
N PRO A 22 4.23 11.69 25.86
CA PRO A 22 3.31 11.33 26.93
C PRO A 22 3.76 10.00 27.53
N PRO A 23 3.68 9.83 28.86
CA PRO A 23 3.98 8.54 29.48
C PRO A 23 3.19 7.47 28.74
N ALA A 24 3.88 6.40 28.35
CA ALA A 24 3.25 5.32 27.59
C ALA A 24 2.05 4.83 28.39
N VAL A 25 0.86 4.89 27.78
CA VAL A 25 -0.34 4.29 28.37
C VAL A 25 -0.13 2.78 28.28
N THR A 26 0.45 2.20 29.34
CA THR A 26 0.47 0.76 29.57
C THR A 26 -0.89 0.34 30.10
N ALA A 27 -1.91 0.43 29.24
CA ALA A 27 -3.16 -0.25 29.50
C ALA A 27 -2.99 -1.72 29.08
N PRO A 28 -3.37 -2.70 29.93
CA PRO A 28 -3.35 -4.12 29.56
C PRO A 28 -4.38 -4.49 28.48
N ASN A 29 -5.14 -3.52 27.98
CA ASN A 29 -6.30 -3.76 27.13
C ASN A 29 -5.88 -3.93 25.67
N THR A 30 -5.96 -5.16 25.18
CA THR A 30 -5.85 -5.49 23.75
C THR A 30 -7.25 -5.56 23.14
N PHE A 31 -7.62 -4.50 22.42
CA PHE A 31 -8.95 -4.39 21.82
C PHE A 31 -9.06 -5.23 20.55
N LEU A 32 -10.24 -5.80 20.31
CA LEU A 32 -10.53 -6.48 19.04
C LEU A 32 -10.52 -5.45 17.91
N VAL A 33 -9.81 -5.78 16.83
CA VAL A 33 -9.79 -5.03 15.59
C VAL A 33 -10.45 -5.88 14.51
N VAL A 34 -11.50 -5.34 13.90
CA VAL A 34 -12.24 -5.97 12.81
C VAL A 34 -12.04 -5.15 11.54
N ASP A 35 -11.39 -5.73 10.55
CA ASP A 35 -11.14 -5.11 9.24
C ASP A 35 -11.79 -5.95 8.15
N GLY A 36 -12.62 -5.33 7.31
CA GLY A 36 -13.28 -6.03 6.21
C GLY A 36 -14.66 -5.48 5.88
N PHE A 37 -15.30 -6.13 4.91
CA PHE A 37 -16.62 -5.74 4.43
C PHE A 37 -17.40 -6.97 3.93
N LEU A 38 -18.72 -6.82 3.85
CA LEU A 38 -19.62 -7.78 3.23
C LEU A 38 -19.77 -7.46 1.74
N ASN A 39 -19.47 -8.44 0.89
CA ASN A 39 -19.53 -8.30 -0.57
C ASN A 39 -20.82 -8.92 -1.13
N GLY A 40 -21.63 -8.10 -1.80
CA GLY A 40 -22.88 -8.53 -2.44
C GLY A 40 -22.73 -9.21 -3.80
N ALA A 41 -21.55 -9.17 -4.41
CA ALA A 41 -21.28 -9.74 -5.74
C ALA A 41 -19.96 -10.53 -5.79
N GLY A 42 -19.59 -11.17 -4.67
CA GLY A 42 -18.38 -11.96 -4.58
C GLY A 42 -18.06 -12.38 -3.16
N ALA A 43 -16.82 -12.82 -2.94
CA ALA A 43 -16.38 -13.24 -1.62
C ALA A 43 -16.28 -12.04 -0.65
N SER A 44 -16.69 -12.27 0.59
CA SER A 44 -16.46 -11.35 1.72
C SER A 44 -15.23 -11.81 2.51
N THR A 45 -14.43 -10.87 2.99
CA THR A 45 -13.26 -11.18 3.83
C THR A 45 -13.25 -10.29 5.05
N ILE A 46 -13.13 -10.91 6.21
CA ILE A 46 -13.02 -10.27 7.52
C ILE A 46 -11.71 -10.71 8.16
N ARG A 47 -10.88 -9.75 8.54
CA ARG A 47 -9.64 -9.96 9.26
C ARG A 47 -9.80 -9.53 10.70
N LEU A 48 -9.47 -10.43 11.62
CA LEU A 48 -9.52 -10.20 13.05
C LEU A 48 -8.11 -10.11 13.62
N SER A 49 -7.86 -9.05 14.36
CA SER A 49 -6.59 -8.82 15.06
C SER A 49 -6.81 -8.12 16.40
N ARG A 50 -5.73 -7.88 17.13
CA ARG A 50 -5.73 -7.17 18.39
C ARG A 50 -4.83 -5.95 18.33
N THR A 51 -5.23 -4.88 19.01
CA THR A 51 -4.35 -3.72 19.20
C THR A 51 -3.09 -4.13 19.97
N GLN A 52 -1.98 -3.44 19.69
CA GLN A 52 -0.71 -3.60 20.40
C GLN A 52 -0.19 -2.23 20.86
N ASN A 53 0.78 -2.22 21.77
CA ASN A 53 1.39 -0.95 22.18
C ASN A 53 2.19 -0.31 21.02
N LEU A 54 2.20 1.02 20.94
CA LEU A 54 2.93 1.76 19.90
C LEU A 54 4.44 1.48 19.89
N LYS A 55 5.03 1.08 21.04
CA LYS A 55 6.45 0.73 21.13
C LYS A 55 6.78 -0.69 20.66
N GLU A 56 5.76 -1.53 20.43
CA GLU A 56 5.98 -2.89 19.94
C GLU A 56 6.29 -2.88 18.45
N ILE A 57 7.41 -3.50 18.08
CA ILE A 57 7.91 -3.59 16.70
C ILE A 57 7.36 -4.83 15.98
N SER A 58 6.79 -5.78 16.73
CA SER A 58 6.12 -6.96 16.18
C SER A 58 4.87 -6.58 15.40
N LYS A 59 4.39 -7.51 14.56
CA LYS A 59 3.09 -7.36 13.90
C LYS A 59 1.96 -7.47 14.94
N PRO A 60 0.83 -6.74 14.75
CA PRO A 60 -0.36 -6.88 15.58
C PRO A 60 -0.77 -8.36 15.72
N PRO A 61 -1.07 -8.83 16.95
CA PRO A 61 -1.53 -10.19 17.16
C PRO A 61 -2.81 -10.46 16.36
N VAL A 62 -2.88 -11.62 15.71
CA VAL A 62 -4.07 -12.06 14.97
C VAL A 62 -5.00 -12.84 15.88
N GLU A 63 -6.31 -12.64 15.73
CA GLU A 63 -7.33 -13.37 16.50
C GLU A 63 -7.74 -14.60 15.70
N THR A 64 -7.29 -15.79 16.12
CA THR A 64 -7.51 -17.06 15.40
C THR A 64 -8.59 -17.90 16.07
N ARG A 65 -9.15 -18.87 15.32
CA ARG A 65 -10.16 -19.82 15.78
C ARG A 65 -11.43 -19.16 16.34
N ALA A 66 -11.73 -17.93 15.90
CA ALA A 66 -13.02 -17.30 16.15
C ALA A 66 -14.10 -17.94 15.26
N THR A 67 -15.33 -17.97 15.76
CA THR A 67 -16.52 -18.25 14.95
C THR A 67 -17.05 -16.94 14.42
N VAL A 68 -17.09 -16.78 13.10
CA VAL A 68 -17.55 -15.56 12.43
C VAL A 68 -18.76 -15.90 11.55
N LEU A 69 -19.86 -15.19 11.75
CA LEU A 69 -21.13 -15.39 11.06
C LEU A 69 -21.61 -14.07 10.47
N VAL A 70 -22.18 -14.13 9.27
CA VAL A 70 -23.08 -13.06 8.78
C VAL A 70 -24.52 -13.47 9.08
N GLU A 71 -25.32 -12.54 9.59
CA GLU A 71 -26.74 -12.74 9.85
C GLU A 71 -27.56 -11.70 9.08
N GLY A 72 -28.54 -12.15 8.30
CA GLY A 72 -29.53 -11.28 7.65
C GLY A 72 -30.68 -10.92 8.59
N GLU A 73 -31.34 -9.80 8.35
CA GLU A 73 -32.53 -9.39 9.12
C GLU A 73 -33.71 -10.37 8.99
N ASN A 74 -33.73 -11.18 7.94
CA ASN A 74 -34.70 -12.25 7.70
C ASN A 74 -34.42 -13.54 8.50
N GLY A 75 -33.41 -13.55 9.37
CA GLY A 75 -33.01 -14.72 10.18
C GLY A 75 -32.09 -15.71 9.46
N SER A 76 -31.68 -15.43 8.21
CA SER A 76 -30.64 -16.22 7.54
C SER A 76 -29.29 -16.03 8.22
N SER A 77 -28.46 -17.07 8.26
CA SER A 77 -27.12 -17.01 8.84
C SER A 77 -26.16 -17.88 8.04
N GLN A 78 -24.94 -17.39 7.83
CA GLN A 78 -23.90 -18.10 7.10
C GLN A 78 -22.52 -17.95 7.79
N PRO A 79 -21.76 -19.04 7.94
CA PRO A 79 -20.44 -19.01 8.54
C PRO A 79 -19.36 -18.59 7.54
N PHE A 80 -18.42 -17.79 8.03
CA PHE A 80 -17.13 -17.62 7.38
C PHE A 80 -16.22 -18.78 7.74
N THR A 81 -15.27 -19.09 6.85
CA THR A 81 -14.21 -20.08 7.07
C THR A 81 -12.87 -19.38 7.24
N GLU A 82 -12.10 -19.76 8.26
CA GLU A 82 -10.73 -19.26 8.45
C GLU A 82 -9.80 -19.93 7.41
N GLN A 83 -9.23 -19.14 6.50
CA GLN A 83 -8.31 -19.62 5.45
C GLN A 83 -6.86 -19.44 5.85
N GLU A 84 -6.56 -18.32 6.48
CA GLU A 84 -5.27 -17.98 7.07
C GLU A 84 -5.50 -17.50 8.48
N ASN A 85 -4.48 -17.56 9.34
CA ASN A 85 -4.60 -17.15 10.74
C ASN A 85 -5.21 -15.73 10.86
N GLY A 86 -6.40 -15.66 11.46
CA GLY A 86 -7.15 -14.41 11.67
C GLY A 86 -7.79 -13.83 10.41
N THR A 87 -7.85 -14.56 9.29
CA THR A 87 -8.53 -14.16 8.05
C THR A 87 -9.67 -15.12 7.75
N TYR A 88 -10.88 -14.59 7.83
CA TYR A 88 -12.14 -15.30 7.69
C TYR A 88 -12.79 -14.91 6.36
N THR A 89 -13.10 -15.90 5.53
CA THR A 89 -13.69 -15.68 4.20
C THR A 89 -15.05 -16.35 4.10
N LEU A 90 -16.01 -15.61 3.57
CA LEU A 90 -17.27 -16.14 3.08
C LEU A 90 -17.16 -16.17 1.56
N ALA A 91 -17.09 -17.36 0.97
CA ALA A 91 -17.28 -17.52 -0.48
C ALA A 91 -18.65 -16.95 -0.87
N ASP A 92 -18.84 -16.54 -2.13
CA ASP A 92 -20.05 -15.83 -2.60
C ASP A 92 -21.34 -16.30 -1.88
N GLY A 93 -21.71 -15.53 -0.86
CA GLY A 93 -22.72 -15.93 0.13
C GLY A 93 -24.14 -15.61 -0.33
N GLY A 94 -24.30 -15.13 -1.57
CA GLY A 94 -25.59 -14.68 -2.08
C GLY A 94 -26.18 -13.53 -1.26
N LEU A 95 -25.34 -12.66 -0.71
CA LEU A 95 -25.79 -11.47 0.04
C LEU A 95 -26.52 -10.53 -0.92
N GLN A 96 -27.77 -10.21 -0.59
CA GLN A 96 -28.65 -9.50 -1.51
C GLN A 96 -28.51 -7.98 -1.37
N PHE A 97 -28.44 -7.27 -2.51
CA PHE A 97 -28.45 -5.82 -2.53
C PHE A 97 -29.73 -5.26 -1.92
N GLY A 98 -29.60 -4.17 -1.16
CA GLY A 98 -30.71 -3.52 -0.45
C GLY A 98 -31.12 -4.21 0.85
N GLN A 99 -30.66 -5.42 1.12
CA GLN A 99 -30.95 -6.13 2.38
C GLN A 99 -29.91 -5.81 3.45
N LYS A 100 -30.34 -5.94 4.71
CA LYS A 100 -29.51 -5.68 5.88
C LYS A 100 -28.90 -6.95 6.44
N TYR A 101 -27.61 -6.86 6.74
CA TYR A 101 -26.84 -7.93 7.37
C TYR A 101 -25.98 -7.36 8.49
N ARG A 102 -25.62 -8.21 9.46
CA ARG A 102 -24.65 -7.89 10.50
C ARG A 102 -23.64 -9.00 10.64
N LEU A 103 -22.49 -8.68 11.22
CA LEU A 103 -21.47 -9.64 11.60
C LEU A 103 -21.67 -10.06 13.07
N ARG A 104 -21.54 -11.34 13.37
CA ARG A 104 -21.38 -11.85 14.72
C ARG A 104 -20.05 -12.59 14.85
N ILE A 105 -19.34 -12.31 15.93
CA ILE A 105 -18.02 -12.87 16.20
C ILE A 105 -18.05 -13.47 17.61
N ARG A 106 -17.64 -14.73 17.72
CA ARG A 106 -17.30 -15.36 19.00
C ARG A 106 -15.84 -15.76 18.98
N THR A 107 -15.03 -15.14 19.83
CA THR A 107 -13.60 -15.44 19.90
C THR A 107 -13.34 -16.80 20.54
N ALA A 108 -12.13 -17.34 20.35
CA ALA A 108 -11.71 -18.57 21.01
C ALA A 108 -11.72 -18.47 22.56
N ALA A 109 -11.57 -17.24 23.08
CA ALA A 109 -11.67 -16.94 24.50
C ALA A 109 -13.13 -16.82 25.01
N GLY A 110 -14.13 -17.03 24.15
CA GLY A 110 -15.54 -17.00 24.52
C GLY A 110 -16.16 -15.61 24.65
N ARG A 111 -15.52 -14.57 24.08
CA ARG A 111 -16.09 -13.21 23.99
C ARG A 111 -16.95 -13.09 22.74
N ASP A 112 -18.14 -12.51 22.90
CA ASP A 112 -19.10 -12.26 21.84
C ASP A 112 -19.10 -10.79 21.43
N TYR A 113 -19.14 -10.55 20.13
CA TYR A 113 -19.24 -9.23 19.50
C TYR A 113 -20.27 -9.26 18.37
N GLN A 114 -20.87 -8.12 18.08
CA GLN A 114 -21.78 -7.95 16.95
C GLN A 114 -21.61 -6.58 16.31
N SER A 115 -21.79 -6.51 15.00
CA SER A 115 -21.98 -5.23 14.34
C SER A 115 -23.44 -4.79 14.38
N ASP A 116 -23.66 -3.50 14.13
CA ASP A 116 -24.96 -3.03 13.64
C ASP A 116 -25.31 -3.68 12.31
N TYR A 117 -26.60 -3.61 11.96
CA TYR A 117 -27.07 -4.01 10.65
C TYR A 117 -26.67 -2.98 9.60
N VAL A 118 -26.01 -3.45 8.54
CA VAL A 118 -25.58 -2.66 7.38
C VAL A 118 -26.28 -3.12 6.12
N ILE A 119 -26.64 -2.17 5.27
CA ILE A 119 -27.27 -2.46 3.96
C ILE A 119 -26.17 -2.82 2.97
N ILE A 120 -26.38 -3.88 2.17
CA ILE A 120 -25.50 -4.17 1.03
C ILE A 120 -25.83 -3.24 -0.13
N LYS A 121 -24.94 -2.30 -0.43
CA LYS A 121 -25.10 -1.39 -1.58
C LYS A 121 -24.57 -2.01 -2.86
N GLN A 122 -25.22 -1.72 -3.97
CA GLN A 122 -24.65 -2.00 -5.28
C GLN A 122 -23.74 -0.83 -5.66
N THR A 123 -22.46 -1.10 -5.92
CA THR A 123 -21.52 -0.08 -6.36
C THR A 123 -21.74 0.25 -7.84
N PRO A 124 -21.93 1.53 -8.20
CA PRO A 124 -22.02 1.96 -9.60
C PRO A 124 -20.70 1.74 -10.33
N LYS A 125 -20.77 1.55 -11.65
CA LYS A 125 -19.60 1.34 -12.50
C LYS A 125 -18.70 2.57 -12.54
N ILE A 126 -17.40 2.35 -12.70
CA ILE A 126 -16.42 3.40 -12.96
C ILE A 126 -16.52 3.85 -14.44
N ASP A 127 -16.90 5.10 -14.68
CA ASP A 127 -17.00 5.66 -16.03
C ASP A 127 -15.63 5.74 -16.68
N SER A 128 -14.66 6.32 -15.97
CA SER A 128 -13.30 6.45 -16.47
C SER A 128 -12.29 6.57 -15.33
N VAL A 129 -11.10 6.05 -15.62
CA VAL A 129 -9.87 6.43 -14.92
C VAL A 129 -9.06 7.16 -15.97
N SER A 130 -8.70 8.40 -15.69
CA SER A 130 -8.01 9.28 -16.63
C SER A 130 -6.77 9.88 -16.00
N TRP A 131 -5.91 10.47 -16.82
CA TRP A 131 -4.71 11.16 -16.35
C TRP A 131 -4.49 12.45 -17.13
N ARG A 132 -3.83 13.42 -16.49
CA ARG A 132 -3.42 14.68 -17.13
C ARG A 132 -1.99 15.02 -16.72
N PRO A 133 -1.10 15.31 -17.68
CA PRO A 133 0.21 15.87 -17.36
C PRO A 133 0.08 17.22 -16.65
N GLN A 134 0.91 17.44 -15.65
CA GLN A 134 1.12 18.70 -14.95
C GLN A 134 2.63 19.01 -14.95
N ASP A 135 3.02 20.20 -14.51
CA ASP A 135 4.41 20.67 -14.62
C ASP A 135 5.47 19.71 -14.03
N GLN A 136 5.13 19.02 -12.93
CA GLN A 136 6.05 18.18 -12.16
C GLN A 136 5.70 16.69 -12.17
N GLY A 137 4.77 16.26 -13.02
CA GLY A 137 4.31 14.88 -12.99
C GLY A 137 2.95 14.62 -13.61
N LEU A 138 2.40 13.45 -13.30
CA LEU A 138 1.18 12.94 -13.88
C LEU A 138 0.10 12.80 -12.80
N GLN A 139 -1.02 13.50 -12.95
CA GLN A 139 -2.15 13.38 -12.04
C GLN A 139 -3.20 12.42 -12.61
N PHE A 140 -3.59 11.44 -11.80
CA PHE A 140 -4.67 10.50 -12.11
C PHE A 140 -5.98 10.92 -11.46
N TYR A 141 -7.07 10.64 -12.15
CA TYR A 141 -8.43 10.95 -11.73
C TYR A 141 -9.37 9.77 -11.95
N VAL A 142 -10.46 9.74 -11.18
CA VAL A 142 -11.60 8.84 -11.39
C VAL A 142 -12.86 9.65 -11.65
N THR A 143 -13.70 9.17 -12.57
CA THR A 143 -15.05 9.67 -12.80
C THR A 143 -16.05 8.53 -12.67
N THR A 144 -17.16 8.79 -11.99
CA THR A 144 -18.26 7.85 -11.80
C THR A 144 -19.59 8.58 -11.75
N HIS A 145 -20.67 7.86 -12.07
CA HIS A 145 -22.03 8.30 -11.82
C HIS A 145 -22.92 7.14 -11.38
N ASP A 146 -24.02 7.45 -10.72
CA ASP A 146 -25.11 6.52 -10.47
C ASP A 146 -26.39 7.03 -11.17
N PRO A 147 -26.81 6.43 -12.30
CA PRO A 147 -28.02 6.86 -12.99
C PRO A 147 -29.29 6.62 -12.17
N SER A 148 -29.25 5.74 -11.16
CA SER A 148 -30.36 5.47 -10.25
C SER A 148 -30.42 6.46 -9.09
N ASN A 149 -29.37 7.28 -8.89
CA ASN A 149 -29.26 8.29 -7.85
C ASN A 149 -29.37 7.72 -6.42
N GLN A 150 -28.95 6.46 -6.22
CA GLN A 150 -29.03 5.72 -4.95
C GLN A 150 -27.70 5.70 -4.18
N THR A 151 -26.61 6.18 -4.78
CA THR A 151 -25.25 6.12 -4.22
C THR A 151 -24.64 7.50 -4.09
N LYS A 152 -24.97 8.22 -3.02
CA LYS A 152 -24.46 9.58 -2.82
C LYS A 152 -23.04 9.68 -2.26
N TYR A 153 -22.46 8.56 -1.84
CA TYR A 153 -21.18 8.50 -1.17
C TYR A 153 -20.32 7.38 -1.75
N TYR A 154 -19.06 7.71 -1.99
CA TYR A 154 -18.11 6.84 -2.67
C TYR A 154 -16.80 6.80 -1.91
N ARG A 155 -16.13 5.66 -2.00
CA ARG A 155 -14.74 5.48 -1.61
C ARG A 155 -13.97 4.84 -2.75
N TRP A 156 -12.71 5.22 -2.86
CA TRP A 156 -11.77 4.62 -3.80
C TRP A 156 -10.53 4.10 -3.09
N GLU A 157 -9.97 3.06 -3.68
CA GLU A 157 -8.62 2.60 -3.44
C GLU A 157 -7.93 2.41 -4.77
N TYR A 158 -6.61 2.36 -4.77
CA TYR A 158 -5.88 2.01 -5.97
C TYR A 158 -4.68 1.11 -5.69
N ALA A 159 -4.27 0.36 -6.71
CA ALA A 159 -3.02 -0.37 -6.74
C ALA A 159 -2.22 0.06 -7.97
N GLU A 160 -0.98 0.49 -7.72
CA GLU A 160 0.00 0.87 -8.74
C GLU A 160 0.90 -0.33 -9.05
N THR A 161 1.25 -0.48 -10.32
CA THR A 161 2.33 -1.39 -10.74
C THR A 161 3.13 -0.73 -11.86
N TRP A 162 4.46 -0.73 -11.78
CA TRP A 162 5.32 -0.18 -12.82
C TRP A 162 6.46 -1.10 -13.20
N GLU A 163 6.83 -1.03 -14.47
CA GLU A 163 7.98 -1.72 -15.06
C GLU A 163 9.24 -0.87 -14.91
N PHE A 164 10.35 -1.51 -14.54
CA PHE A 164 11.65 -0.87 -14.43
C PHE A 164 12.78 -1.85 -14.73
N TYR A 165 13.96 -1.28 -14.99
CA TYR A 165 15.17 -2.04 -15.27
C TYR A 165 16.27 -1.70 -14.28
N SER A 166 17.09 -2.69 -13.89
CA SER A 166 18.34 -2.43 -13.15
C SER A 166 19.35 -1.66 -14.02
N ALA A 167 20.37 -1.09 -13.40
CA ALA A 167 21.37 -0.28 -14.10
C ALA A 167 22.12 -1.06 -15.18
N PHE A 168 22.46 -2.32 -14.88
CA PHE A 168 23.31 -3.15 -15.73
C PHE A 168 22.65 -4.48 -16.05
N PHE A 169 22.65 -4.84 -17.34
CA PHE A 169 22.18 -6.14 -17.79
C PHE A 169 23.25 -7.22 -17.56
N SER A 170 22.99 -8.12 -16.61
CA SER A 170 23.91 -9.20 -16.26
C SER A 170 23.64 -10.46 -17.08
N ARG A 171 24.65 -10.90 -17.82
CA ARG A 171 24.69 -12.19 -18.54
C ARG A 171 25.35 -13.30 -17.74
N ILE A 172 26.04 -12.94 -16.66
CA ILE A 172 26.85 -13.85 -15.86
C ILE A 172 26.28 -13.92 -14.45
N GLU A 173 26.29 -15.11 -13.88
CA GLU A 173 26.03 -15.33 -12.46
C GLU A 173 27.20 -16.05 -11.81
N TYR A 174 27.31 -15.87 -10.50
CA TYR A 174 28.31 -16.53 -9.69
C TYR A 174 27.61 -17.52 -8.74
N LEU A 175 27.77 -18.81 -9.02
CA LEU A 175 27.12 -19.90 -8.30
C LEU A 175 28.15 -20.99 -8.01
N ASN A 176 28.11 -21.57 -6.81
CA ASN A 176 28.99 -22.68 -6.42
C ASN A 176 30.48 -22.39 -6.68
N LYS A 177 30.91 -21.15 -6.43
CA LYS A 177 32.27 -20.65 -6.67
C LYS A 177 32.71 -20.67 -8.14
N ALA A 178 31.77 -20.65 -9.07
CA ALA A 178 32.03 -20.59 -10.50
C ALA A 178 31.19 -19.50 -11.17
N PHE A 179 31.80 -18.83 -12.15
CA PHE A 179 31.09 -17.93 -13.05
C PHE A 179 30.44 -18.76 -14.17
N ALA A 180 29.17 -18.50 -14.42
CA ALA A 180 28.38 -19.19 -15.43
C ALA A 180 27.46 -18.21 -16.16
N TYR A 181 26.99 -18.61 -17.35
CA TYR A 181 25.94 -17.86 -18.02
C TYR A 181 24.64 -17.95 -17.25
N ARG A 182 24.05 -16.79 -17.01
CA ARG A 182 22.78 -16.63 -16.35
C ARG A 182 21.65 -17.09 -17.28
N SER A 183 20.74 -17.90 -16.74
CA SER A 183 19.51 -18.32 -17.45
C SER A 183 18.31 -17.44 -17.15
N GLU A 184 18.25 -16.86 -15.95
CA GLU A 184 17.15 -16.02 -15.46
C GLU A 184 17.38 -14.55 -15.80
N ASN A 185 16.37 -13.80 -16.26
CA ASN A 185 16.49 -12.35 -16.40
C ASN A 185 16.27 -11.65 -15.05
N VAL A 186 17.29 -10.94 -14.55
CA VAL A 186 17.24 -10.15 -13.31
C VAL A 186 17.40 -8.65 -13.55
N ASN A 187 17.36 -8.23 -14.81
CA ASN A 187 17.44 -6.83 -15.19
C ASN A 187 16.05 -6.22 -15.36
N HIS A 188 15.01 -7.00 -15.65
CA HIS A 188 13.66 -6.52 -15.93
C HIS A 188 12.69 -6.93 -14.82
N CYS A 189 12.11 -5.94 -14.12
CA CYS A 189 11.23 -6.17 -12.99
C CYS A 189 9.98 -5.30 -12.99
N TRP A 190 9.04 -5.69 -12.12
CA TRP A 190 7.87 -4.93 -11.73
C TRP A 190 7.86 -4.67 -10.22
N GLN A 191 7.37 -3.51 -9.83
CA GLN A 191 7.08 -3.19 -8.44
C GLN A 191 5.61 -2.81 -8.31
N SER A 192 4.97 -3.22 -7.22
CA SER A 192 3.57 -2.90 -6.95
C SER A 192 3.41 -2.26 -5.58
N THR A 193 2.46 -1.33 -5.46
CA THR A 193 2.13 -0.66 -4.19
C THR A 193 0.63 -0.39 -4.13
N LYS A 194 0.06 -0.44 -2.93
CA LYS A 194 -1.36 -0.10 -2.69
C LYS A 194 -1.47 1.32 -2.15
N SER A 195 -2.61 1.97 -2.40
CA SER A 195 -2.95 3.26 -1.80
C SER A 195 -2.90 3.20 -0.28
N THR A 196 -2.25 4.18 0.35
CA THR A 196 -2.24 4.36 1.81
C THR A 196 -3.21 5.44 2.28
N GLY A 197 -3.66 6.31 1.38
CA GLY A 197 -4.60 7.38 1.68
C GLY A 197 -6.07 6.96 1.61
N ILE A 198 -6.92 7.76 2.24
CA ILE A 198 -8.38 7.61 2.28
C ILE A 198 -9.00 8.54 1.24
N PHE A 199 -9.52 7.94 0.17
CA PHE A 199 -10.18 8.66 -0.92
C PHE A 199 -11.68 8.49 -0.81
N VAL A 200 -12.37 9.51 -0.29
CA VAL A 200 -13.82 9.54 -0.16
C VAL A 200 -14.41 10.79 -0.78
N GLY A 201 -15.56 10.65 -1.42
CA GLY A 201 -16.26 11.73 -2.11
C GLY A 201 -17.76 11.59 -2.02
N SER A 202 -18.48 12.69 -2.19
CA SER A 202 -19.94 12.71 -2.17
C SER A 202 -20.52 13.57 -3.29
N SER A 203 -21.72 13.20 -3.74
CA SER A 203 -22.52 13.94 -4.72
C SER A 203 -23.75 14.61 -4.09
N THR A 204 -23.82 14.67 -2.76
CA THR A 204 -25.00 15.20 -2.03
C THR A 204 -25.28 16.68 -2.29
N GLN A 205 -24.25 17.45 -2.67
CA GLN A 205 -24.37 18.86 -3.04
C GLN A 205 -24.64 19.06 -4.55
N LEU A 206 -24.82 17.97 -5.31
CA LEU A 206 -25.04 17.99 -6.74
C LEU A 206 -26.45 17.48 -7.06
N THR A 207 -27.08 18.09 -8.08
CA THR A 207 -28.40 17.66 -8.55
C THR A 207 -28.38 16.25 -9.14
N GLN A 208 -27.26 15.88 -9.77
CA GLN A 208 -27.03 14.56 -10.34
C GLN A 208 -25.99 13.81 -9.50
N ASP A 209 -26.14 12.49 -9.41
CA ASP A 209 -25.18 11.62 -8.76
C ASP A 209 -23.95 11.37 -9.65
N VAL A 210 -23.10 12.38 -9.74
CA VAL A 210 -21.92 12.38 -10.60
C VAL A 210 -20.73 12.91 -9.82
N ILE A 211 -19.65 12.14 -9.77
CA ILE A 211 -18.35 12.61 -9.31
C ILE A 211 -17.42 12.65 -10.50
N SER A 212 -17.06 13.86 -10.94
CA SER A 212 -16.22 14.07 -12.11
C SER A 212 -14.78 14.41 -11.72
N ASN A 213 -13.83 13.71 -12.33
CA ASN A 213 -12.39 13.94 -12.17
C ASN A 213 -11.94 14.09 -10.72
N PHE A 214 -12.36 13.16 -9.85
CA PHE A 214 -11.86 13.12 -8.47
C PHE A 214 -10.37 12.74 -8.47
N PRO A 215 -9.47 13.53 -7.85
CA PRO A 215 -8.04 13.27 -7.88
C PRO A 215 -7.66 12.07 -7.00
N LEU A 216 -6.90 11.13 -7.56
CA LEU A 216 -6.43 9.93 -6.84
C LEU A 216 -4.95 10.06 -6.47
N VAL A 217 -4.06 9.96 -7.45
CA VAL A 217 -2.63 9.91 -7.21
C VAL A 217 -1.87 10.80 -8.16
N PHE A 218 -0.89 11.52 -7.61
CA PHE A 218 0.09 12.29 -8.36
C PHE A 218 1.41 11.53 -8.40
N ILE A 219 1.94 11.30 -9.60
CA ILE A 219 3.23 10.65 -9.79
C ILE A 219 4.24 11.67 -10.29
N SER A 220 5.24 11.97 -9.45
CA SER A 220 6.33 12.88 -9.83
C SER A 220 7.16 12.33 -10.98
N ASN A 221 7.49 13.19 -11.94
CA ASN A 221 8.37 12.87 -13.06
C ASN A 221 9.87 12.92 -12.70
N SER A 222 10.24 13.33 -11.49
CA SER A 222 11.62 13.55 -11.06
C SER A 222 11.99 12.86 -9.75
N ALA A 223 11.02 12.51 -8.91
CA ALA A 223 11.24 11.83 -7.62
C ALA A 223 11.07 10.30 -7.68
N SER A 224 10.72 9.72 -8.84
CA SER A 224 10.54 8.27 -8.98
C SER A 224 10.74 7.77 -10.41
N ASN A 225 10.97 6.46 -10.57
CA ASN A 225 11.03 5.79 -11.88
C ASN A 225 9.68 5.26 -12.38
N ARG A 226 8.57 5.51 -11.67
CA ARG A 226 7.25 4.91 -11.97
C ARG A 226 6.74 5.20 -13.38
N LEU A 227 7.11 6.35 -13.94
CA LEU A 227 6.71 6.78 -15.28
C LEU A 227 7.79 6.50 -16.36
N LYS A 228 8.85 5.77 -16.02
CA LYS A 228 10.04 5.62 -16.90
C LYS A 228 9.78 4.74 -18.11
N VAL A 229 8.99 3.67 -17.95
CA VAL A 229 8.77 2.65 -18.98
C VAL A 229 7.28 2.47 -19.26
N ARG A 230 6.58 1.82 -18.34
CA ARG A 230 5.14 1.60 -18.40
C ARG A 230 4.61 1.49 -16.97
N TYR A 231 3.45 2.09 -16.76
CA TYR A 231 2.77 2.23 -15.48
C TYR A 231 1.36 1.69 -15.61
N SER A 232 0.85 1.06 -14.55
CA SER A 232 -0.53 0.60 -14.44
C SER A 232 -1.16 1.10 -13.15
N LEU A 233 -2.42 1.52 -13.25
CA LEU A 233 -3.26 1.89 -12.12
C LEU A 233 -4.54 1.06 -12.16
N LEU A 234 -4.77 0.26 -11.12
CA LEU A 234 -6.06 -0.38 -10.84
C LEU A 234 -6.78 0.46 -9.81
N VAL A 235 -7.94 1.02 -10.17
CA VAL A 235 -8.83 1.71 -9.24
C VAL A 235 -9.92 0.75 -8.82
N LYS A 236 -10.17 0.68 -7.51
CA LYS A 236 -11.33 0.02 -6.92
C LYS A 236 -12.28 1.08 -6.37
N GLN A 237 -13.56 0.89 -6.61
CA GLN A 237 -14.62 1.79 -6.17
C GLN A 237 -15.60 1.04 -5.25
N TYR A 238 -16.11 1.76 -4.27
CA TYR A 238 -17.06 1.25 -3.27
C TYR A 238 -18.18 2.28 -3.04
N ALA A 239 -19.43 1.82 -3.07
CA ALA A 239 -20.58 2.59 -2.63
C ALA A 239 -20.68 2.56 -1.10
N LEU A 240 -20.83 3.73 -0.49
CA LEU A 240 -20.96 3.87 0.97
C LEU A 240 -22.38 4.26 1.38
N THR A 241 -22.78 3.86 2.59
CA THR A 241 -23.87 4.54 3.30
C THR A 241 -23.37 5.89 3.82
N ASP A 242 -24.29 6.74 4.26
CA ASP A 242 -23.97 7.97 4.97
C ASP A 242 -23.14 7.70 6.23
N GLU A 243 -23.51 6.73 7.06
CA GLU A 243 -22.76 6.44 8.28
C GLU A 243 -21.34 5.92 7.98
N ALA A 244 -21.21 5.07 6.94
CA ALA A 244 -19.90 4.59 6.49
C ALA A 244 -19.05 5.75 5.96
N TYR A 245 -19.64 6.68 5.21
CA TYR A 245 -18.95 7.87 4.72
C TYR A 245 -18.46 8.77 5.86
N GLU A 246 -19.30 9.00 6.87
CA GLU A 246 -18.90 9.75 8.07
C GLU A 246 -17.75 9.09 8.82
N PHE A 247 -17.80 7.75 8.98
CA PHE A 247 -16.70 7.00 9.57
C PHE A 247 -15.38 7.23 8.82
N TRP A 248 -15.37 7.07 7.50
CA TRP A 248 -14.17 7.26 6.69
C TRP A 248 -13.68 8.71 6.67
N GLN A 249 -14.59 9.68 6.67
CA GLN A 249 -14.23 11.10 6.77
C GLN A 249 -13.60 11.44 8.11
N ASN A 250 -14.13 10.90 9.20
CA ASN A 250 -13.56 11.08 10.53
C ASN A 250 -12.20 10.39 10.65
N LEU A 251 -12.06 9.17 10.13
CA LEU A 251 -10.79 8.47 10.09
C LEU A 251 -9.75 9.26 9.30
N LYS A 252 -10.10 9.75 8.10
CA LYS A 252 -9.25 10.62 7.28
C LYS A 252 -8.80 11.86 8.03
N LYS A 253 -9.72 12.56 8.69
CA LYS A 253 -9.39 13.74 9.51
C LYS A 253 -8.40 13.40 10.63
N ASN A 254 -8.51 12.21 11.23
CA ASN A 254 -7.62 11.80 12.33
C ASN A 254 -6.24 11.30 11.85
N THR A 255 -6.15 10.67 10.68
CA THR A 255 -4.90 10.04 10.21
C THR A 255 -4.12 10.87 9.20
N GLU A 256 -4.78 11.79 8.49
CA GLU A 256 -4.18 12.58 7.41
C GLU A 256 -4.15 14.09 7.68
N SER A 257 -4.76 14.58 8.77
CA SER A 257 -4.54 15.96 9.21
C SER A 257 -3.14 16.04 9.86
N LEU A 258 -2.22 16.68 9.15
CA LEU A 258 -0.81 16.77 9.51
C LEU A 258 -0.55 17.74 10.66
N GLY A 259 -0.45 17.18 11.87
CA GLY A 259 0.24 17.66 13.08
C GLY A 259 0.65 19.13 13.20
N SER A 260 -0.24 20.09 12.97
CA SER A 260 -0.04 21.48 13.41
C SER A 260 -0.34 21.61 14.91
N LEU A 261 0.25 22.62 15.57
CA LEU A 261 -0.03 22.91 17.00
C LEU A 261 -1.52 23.21 17.26
N PHE A 262 -2.28 23.51 16.21
CA PHE A 262 -3.71 23.84 16.27
C PHE A 262 -4.59 22.75 15.68
N ASP A 263 -4.03 21.58 15.36
CA ASP A 263 -4.82 20.49 14.86
C ASP A 263 -5.71 19.94 15.98
N PRO A 264 -6.97 19.60 15.68
CA PRO A 264 -7.85 19.00 16.66
C PRO A 264 -7.20 17.72 17.20
N GLN A 265 -7.29 17.53 18.52
CA GLN A 265 -6.80 16.30 19.14
C GLN A 265 -7.47 15.08 18.47
N PRO A 266 -6.70 14.05 18.10
CA PRO A 266 -7.28 12.85 17.50
C PRO A 266 -8.38 12.30 18.39
N PHE A 267 -9.58 12.14 17.86
CA PHE A 267 -10.69 11.49 18.54
C PHE A 267 -10.88 10.08 17.97
N GLN A 268 -11.42 9.17 18.77
CA GLN A 268 -11.71 7.83 18.27
C GLN A 268 -12.85 7.88 17.25
N ALA A 269 -12.59 7.44 16.01
CA ALA A 269 -13.67 7.19 15.06
C ALA A 269 -14.48 5.99 15.59
N LEU A 270 -15.67 6.26 16.12
CA LEU A 270 -16.55 5.22 16.65
C LEU A 270 -16.97 4.29 15.51
N GLY A 271 -16.69 2.99 15.70
CA GLY A 271 -17.13 1.94 14.82
C GLY A 271 -18.60 1.57 15.02
N ASN A 272 -19.10 0.65 14.20
CA ASN A 272 -20.44 0.05 14.34
C ASN A 272 -20.37 -1.38 14.87
N ILE A 273 -19.34 -1.72 15.65
CA ILE A 273 -19.11 -3.05 16.20
C ILE A 273 -18.98 -2.93 17.72
N HIS A 274 -19.71 -3.79 18.43
CA HIS A 274 -19.91 -3.69 19.87
C HIS A 274 -19.66 -5.02 20.57
N GLY A 275 -19.13 -4.96 21.78
CA GLY A 275 -19.05 -6.11 22.68
C GLY A 275 -20.44 -6.50 23.18
N VAL A 276 -20.76 -7.79 23.11
CA VAL A 276 -22.02 -8.35 23.65
C VAL A 276 -21.79 -8.94 25.04
N THR A 277 -20.64 -9.59 25.25
CA THR A 277 -20.25 -10.10 26.58
C THR A 277 -19.98 -8.95 27.56
N ASP A 278 -19.49 -7.83 27.06
CA ASP A 278 -19.11 -6.65 27.84
C ASP A 278 -19.34 -5.40 26.98
N PRO A 279 -20.48 -4.70 27.19
CA PRO A 279 -20.85 -3.55 26.38
C PRO A 279 -19.90 -2.36 26.48
N GLU A 280 -19.09 -2.28 27.54
CA GLU A 280 -18.09 -1.22 27.74
C GLU A 280 -16.74 -1.54 27.07
N GLU A 281 -16.57 -2.76 26.52
CA GLU A 281 -15.37 -3.11 25.77
C GLU A 281 -15.29 -2.31 24.48
N THR A 282 -14.15 -1.65 24.29
CA THR A 282 -13.87 -0.96 23.04
C THR A 282 -13.52 -1.96 21.93
N VAL A 283 -14.14 -1.78 20.77
CA VAL A 283 -13.84 -2.51 19.53
C VAL A 283 -13.44 -1.50 18.45
N VAL A 284 -12.44 -1.85 17.66
CA VAL A 284 -11.95 -1.01 16.56
C VAL A 284 -12.38 -1.63 15.24
N GLY A 285 -13.00 -0.83 14.37
CA GLY A 285 -13.40 -1.28 13.04
C GLY A 285 -14.79 -0.80 12.66
N TYR A 286 -15.09 -0.85 11.37
CA TYR A 286 -16.40 -0.49 10.85
C TYR A 286 -16.76 -1.49 9.75
N LEU A 287 -17.87 -2.20 9.93
CA LEU A 287 -18.39 -3.10 8.91
C LEU A 287 -19.14 -2.29 7.85
N SER A 288 -18.80 -2.49 6.59
CA SER A 288 -19.56 -1.98 5.44
C SER A 288 -20.11 -3.12 4.59
N GLY A 289 -21.12 -2.84 3.77
CA GLY A 289 -21.70 -3.81 2.83
C GLY A 289 -21.81 -3.21 1.42
N TYR A 290 -21.10 -3.76 0.44
CA TYR A 290 -21.15 -3.28 -0.94
C TYR A 290 -20.61 -4.30 -1.97
N SER A 291 -20.92 -4.13 -3.26
CA SER A 291 -20.12 -4.74 -4.33
C SER A 291 -18.85 -3.92 -4.62
N VAL A 292 -17.90 -4.49 -5.36
CA VAL A 292 -16.66 -3.79 -5.75
C VAL A 292 -16.63 -3.63 -7.26
N GLU A 293 -16.41 -2.41 -7.73
CA GLU A 293 -16.18 -2.13 -9.16
C GLU A 293 -14.71 -1.78 -9.37
N GLU A 294 -14.11 -2.33 -10.44
CA GLU A 294 -12.69 -2.20 -10.71
C GLU A 294 -12.43 -1.71 -12.14
N LYS A 295 -11.44 -0.82 -12.31
CA LYS A 295 -11.00 -0.37 -13.62
C LYS A 295 -9.48 -0.21 -13.65
N ARG A 296 -8.83 -0.90 -14.59
CA ARG A 296 -7.39 -0.81 -14.82
C ARG A 296 -7.08 -0.01 -16.07
N ILE A 297 -6.09 0.86 -15.97
CA ILE A 297 -5.48 1.54 -17.12
C ILE A 297 -3.97 1.33 -17.15
N PHE A 298 -3.38 1.61 -18.30
CA PHE A 298 -1.94 1.64 -18.52
C PHE A 298 -1.53 2.99 -19.09
N VAL A 299 -0.31 3.40 -18.78
CA VAL A 299 0.34 4.58 -19.34
C VAL A 299 1.75 4.20 -19.73
N HIS A 300 2.09 4.36 -20.99
CA HIS A 300 3.43 4.17 -21.50
C HIS A 300 4.22 5.47 -21.49
N ALA A 301 5.54 5.39 -21.33
CA ALA A 301 6.41 6.56 -21.35
C ALA A 301 6.31 7.38 -22.66
N TRP A 302 5.99 6.72 -23.79
CA TRP A 302 5.81 7.41 -25.08
C TRP A 302 4.50 8.21 -25.19
N GLU A 303 3.53 7.98 -24.29
CA GLU A 303 2.29 8.79 -24.19
C GLU A 303 2.49 10.08 -23.39
N LEU A 304 3.64 10.20 -22.71
CA LEU A 304 3.94 11.31 -21.82
C LEU A 304 4.73 12.41 -22.54
N PRO A 305 4.73 13.65 -22.00
CA PRO A 305 5.69 14.65 -22.43
C PRO A 305 7.12 14.12 -22.32
N ASN A 306 8.05 14.73 -23.06
CA ASN A 306 9.46 14.34 -23.06
C ASN A 306 10.17 14.71 -21.73
N TRP A 307 9.78 14.03 -20.65
CA TRP A 307 10.33 14.17 -19.32
C TRP A 307 11.56 13.28 -19.15
N ARG A 308 12.59 13.82 -18.50
CA ARG A 308 13.75 13.03 -18.08
C ARG A 308 13.44 12.34 -16.75
N VAL A 309 12.62 11.28 -16.82
CA VAL A 309 12.30 10.45 -15.64
C VAL A 309 13.57 9.70 -15.19
N PRO A 310 13.93 9.72 -13.90
CA PRO A 310 15.09 8.99 -13.39
C PRO A 310 14.89 7.47 -13.46
N THR A 311 15.98 6.72 -13.55
CA THR A 311 15.96 5.25 -13.38
C THR A 311 15.95 4.84 -11.92
N MET A 312 16.34 5.75 -11.02
CA MET A 312 16.71 5.51 -9.62
C MET A 312 18.02 4.74 -9.45
N TYR A 313 18.78 4.59 -10.52
CA TYR A 313 20.08 3.91 -10.55
C TYR A 313 21.21 4.83 -11.02
N GLU A 314 21.01 6.14 -11.01
CA GLU A 314 22.00 7.13 -11.48
C GLU A 314 23.33 7.08 -10.71
N SER A 315 23.32 6.61 -9.46
CA SER A 315 24.52 6.44 -8.64
C SER A 315 25.24 5.10 -8.87
N CYS A 316 24.70 4.22 -9.72
CA CYS A 316 25.29 2.92 -9.95
C CYS A 316 26.58 3.02 -10.78
N THR A 317 27.63 2.39 -10.26
CA THR A 317 28.93 2.29 -10.92
C THR A 317 29.34 0.84 -10.96
N GLU A 318 29.93 0.43 -12.06
CA GLU A 318 30.57 -0.87 -12.23
C GLU A 318 32.09 -0.72 -12.15
N ASP A 319 32.76 -1.80 -11.78
CA ASP A 319 34.22 -1.90 -11.87
C ASP A 319 34.63 -3.18 -12.60
N THR A 320 35.79 -3.14 -13.24
CA THR A 320 36.43 -4.30 -13.88
C THR A 320 37.37 -4.96 -12.90
N LEU A 321 37.10 -6.23 -12.58
CA LEU A 321 37.84 -7.02 -11.62
C LEU A 321 38.57 -8.19 -12.29
N PRO A 322 39.88 -8.36 -12.06
CA PRO A 322 40.67 -9.42 -12.68
C PRO A 322 40.34 -10.80 -12.10
N LEU A 323 40.64 -11.88 -12.84
CA LEU A 323 40.48 -13.25 -12.31
C LEU A 323 41.41 -13.55 -11.12
N ILE A 324 42.60 -12.95 -11.12
CA ILE A 324 43.62 -13.11 -10.08
C ILE A 324 43.82 -11.74 -9.43
N ALA A 325 43.83 -11.72 -8.10
CA ALA A 325 44.03 -10.49 -7.33
C ALA A 325 45.37 -9.81 -7.71
N THR A 326 45.35 -8.49 -7.71
CA THR A 326 46.52 -7.64 -7.95
C THR A 326 46.81 -6.80 -6.72
N ARG A 327 47.89 -6.02 -6.74
CA ARG A 327 48.17 -5.07 -5.66
C ARG A 327 47.09 -3.99 -5.50
N GLU A 328 46.40 -3.64 -6.58
CA GLU A 328 45.46 -2.52 -6.63
C GLU A 328 44.00 -2.96 -6.55
N LYS A 329 43.71 -4.21 -6.95
CA LYS A 329 42.34 -4.73 -7.02
C LYS A 329 42.23 -6.17 -6.52
N PRO A 330 41.17 -6.50 -5.75
CA PRO A 330 40.83 -7.88 -5.44
C PRO A 330 40.45 -8.64 -6.71
N SER A 331 40.45 -9.96 -6.64
CA SER A 331 39.93 -10.82 -7.70
C SER A 331 38.41 -10.73 -7.82
N ALA A 332 37.89 -11.04 -9.00
CA ALA A 332 36.46 -11.17 -9.24
C ALA A 332 35.81 -12.22 -8.31
N PHE A 333 36.52 -13.31 -7.99
CA PHE A 333 36.05 -14.35 -7.07
C PHE A 333 35.86 -13.81 -5.65
N GLU A 334 36.85 -13.08 -5.12
CA GLU A 334 36.76 -12.47 -3.78
C GLU A 334 35.61 -11.47 -3.69
N MET A 335 35.40 -10.68 -4.74
CA MET A 335 34.32 -9.69 -4.77
C MET A 335 32.95 -10.33 -4.95
N ALA A 336 32.86 -11.41 -5.72
CA ALA A 336 31.64 -12.20 -5.84
C ALA A 336 31.27 -12.86 -4.50
N ASP A 337 32.25 -13.41 -3.78
CA ASP A 337 32.08 -13.92 -2.42
C ASP A 337 31.68 -12.81 -1.43
N ALA A 338 32.10 -11.56 -1.67
CA ALA A 338 31.68 -10.38 -0.92
C ALA A 338 30.31 -9.80 -1.35
N GLY A 339 29.61 -10.43 -2.29
CA GLY A 339 28.25 -10.06 -2.70
C GLY A 339 28.16 -9.11 -3.90
N PHE A 340 29.26 -8.84 -4.61
CA PHE A 340 29.20 -8.18 -5.92
C PHE A 340 28.66 -9.15 -6.98
N VAL A 341 27.88 -8.62 -7.91
CA VAL A 341 27.24 -9.40 -8.96
C VAL A 341 27.98 -9.16 -10.28
N PRO A 342 28.40 -10.22 -11.00
CA PRO A 342 29.02 -10.08 -12.30
C PRO A 342 28.00 -9.67 -13.37
N ILE A 343 28.45 -8.84 -14.30
CA ILE A 343 27.66 -8.27 -15.40
C ILE A 343 28.00 -9.04 -16.68
N ASP A 344 29.26 -8.93 -17.12
CA ASP A 344 29.78 -9.63 -18.29
C ASP A 344 31.29 -9.92 -18.17
N GLU A 345 31.77 -10.78 -19.06
CA GLU A 345 33.18 -11.16 -19.15
C GLU A 345 34.00 -10.07 -19.80
N VAL A 346 35.20 -9.84 -19.25
CA VAL A 346 36.23 -9.03 -19.89
C VAL A 346 37.21 -9.97 -20.57
N LEU A 347 37.36 -9.79 -21.89
CA LEU A 347 38.19 -10.65 -22.73
C LEU A 347 39.53 -9.99 -23.08
N SER A 348 40.58 -10.79 -23.15
CA SER A 348 41.85 -10.39 -23.76
C SER A 348 41.73 -10.25 -25.27
N MET A 349 42.76 -9.68 -25.91
CA MET A 349 42.87 -9.66 -27.38
C MET A 349 42.85 -11.06 -28.02
N SER A 350 43.22 -12.11 -27.27
CA SER A 350 43.17 -13.50 -27.72
C SER A 350 41.86 -14.22 -27.39
N GLY A 351 40.84 -13.48 -26.92
CA GLY A 351 39.52 -14.02 -26.59
C GLY A 351 39.44 -14.80 -25.28
N ARG A 352 40.47 -14.73 -24.43
CA ARG A 352 40.47 -15.40 -23.12
C ARG A 352 39.83 -14.50 -22.08
N ILE A 353 39.03 -15.06 -21.18
CA ILE A 353 38.49 -14.32 -20.03
C ILE A 353 39.66 -13.91 -19.13
N ILE A 354 39.77 -12.61 -18.85
CA ILE A 354 40.79 -12.02 -17.97
C ILE A 354 40.19 -11.37 -16.73
N GLY A 355 38.87 -11.21 -16.68
CA GLY A 355 38.14 -10.66 -15.55
C GLY A 355 36.65 -10.55 -15.83
N TYR A 356 35.94 -9.87 -14.94
CA TYR A 356 34.51 -9.57 -15.07
C TYR A 356 34.26 -8.11 -14.74
N ARG A 357 33.31 -7.50 -15.45
CA ARG A 357 32.67 -6.27 -14.96
C ARG A 357 31.69 -6.67 -13.88
N MET A 358 31.75 -5.98 -12.75
CA MET A 358 30.96 -6.30 -11.56
C MET A 358 30.42 -5.03 -10.94
N SER A 359 29.28 -5.15 -10.25
CA SER A 359 28.69 -4.05 -9.48
C SER A 359 27.95 -4.62 -8.27
N THR A 360 27.46 -3.75 -7.39
CA THR A 360 26.60 -4.16 -6.27
C THR A 360 25.32 -4.85 -6.77
N SER A 361 24.76 -5.73 -5.94
CA SER A 361 23.50 -6.43 -6.24
C SER A 361 22.35 -5.47 -6.59
N TYR A 362 22.23 -4.35 -5.87
CA TYR A 362 21.25 -3.30 -6.14
C TYR A 362 21.28 -2.80 -7.60
N CYS A 363 22.47 -2.63 -8.18
CA CYS A 363 22.63 -2.08 -9.52
C CYS A 363 22.43 -3.10 -10.65
N VAL A 364 22.51 -4.39 -10.34
CA VAL A 364 22.50 -5.46 -11.35
C VAL A 364 21.21 -6.29 -11.27
N ASP A 365 20.69 -6.50 -10.07
CA ASP A 365 19.54 -7.36 -9.80
C ASP A 365 18.34 -6.52 -9.33
N CYS A 366 17.38 -6.30 -10.23
CA CYS A 366 16.18 -5.51 -9.95
C CYS A 366 15.27 -6.16 -8.90
N ARG A 367 15.46 -7.45 -8.58
CA ARG A 367 14.68 -8.16 -7.54
C ARG A 367 14.97 -7.65 -6.13
N ALA A 368 16.04 -6.89 -5.95
CA ALA A 368 16.28 -6.15 -4.71
C ALA A 368 15.21 -5.09 -4.41
N SER A 369 14.45 -4.64 -5.41
CA SER A 369 13.41 -3.61 -5.27
C SER A 369 12.05 -4.01 -5.86
N GLY A 370 11.97 -5.15 -6.55
CA GLY A 370 10.74 -5.64 -7.17
C GLY A 370 10.77 -7.13 -7.42
N THR A 371 10.01 -7.58 -8.42
CA THR A 371 9.97 -8.98 -8.85
C THR A 371 10.17 -9.06 -10.35
N ASN A 372 10.91 -10.05 -10.82
CA ASN A 372 11.03 -10.38 -12.25
C ASN A 372 9.88 -11.28 -12.74
N ILE A 373 8.90 -11.58 -11.89
CA ILE A 373 7.68 -12.27 -12.28
C ILE A 373 6.73 -11.24 -12.86
N LYS A 374 6.49 -11.34 -14.17
CA LYS A 374 5.55 -10.49 -14.90
C LYS A 374 4.13 -10.63 -14.30
N PRO A 375 3.48 -9.54 -13.88
CA PRO A 375 2.09 -9.59 -13.42
C PRO A 375 1.16 -10.13 -14.52
N SER A 376 0.19 -10.97 -14.15
CA SER A 376 -0.73 -11.60 -15.12
C SER A 376 -1.57 -10.61 -15.92
N PHE A 377 -1.82 -9.42 -15.37
CA PHE A 377 -2.55 -8.34 -16.03
C PHE A 377 -1.68 -7.45 -16.92
N TRP A 378 -0.35 -7.60 -16.92
CA TRP A 378 0.60 -6.74 -17.64
C TRP A 378 0.67 -7.05 -19.14
#